data_AF-A0A9E5QB86-F1
#
_entry.id   AF-A0A9E5QB86-F1
#
_cell.length_a   1.000
_cell.length_b   1.000
_cell.length_c   1.000
_cell.angle_alpha   90.00
_cell.angle_beta   90.00
_cell.angle_gamma   90.00
#
_symmetry.space_group_name_H-M   'P 1'
#
loop_
_entity.id
_entity.type
_entity.pdbx_description
1 polymer ?
#
loop_
_entity_poly.entity_id
_entity_poly.type
_entity_poly.pdbx_seq_one_letter_code
_entity_poly.pdbx_strand_id
1 'polypeptide(L)'
;MIIFLVSVLISFLTTLFITPYFTRFLYTAGIVGLDLQKKDKPKLPTSGGICVAFGVLAGLLAYIGLYTFVPLFFPSISILKINVIPLLAVTSSVLIVMFVGLLDDLNVKSRKVRTKEGYDIRVGFPQWIKPLLTLPAAVPLMAISAGVATMGIPFVGIVEFGVLYPILLIPIGTVGASNVVNMLAGFNGLEAGMGIVYLLGLGIFALLNESTGSIIFLVTFAALVGFIRYNWYPAKILPGDSLTYLLGSIVAAGVIVGNMERAGIIVMLPFIIEFFLKLRVRFKATCLGKLRKDGKLDPPYGR
;
A
#
# COMPACT_ATOMS: atom_id res chain seq x y z
N MET A 1 -5.16 -1.61 -25.16
CA MET A 1 -3.73 -1.45 -24.80
C MET A 1 -3.33 0.01 -24.60
N ILE A 2 -3.62 0.94 -25.52
CA ILE A 2 -3.21 2.37 -25.38
C ILE A 2 -3.76 3.01 -24.09
N ILE A 3 -5.07 2.90 -23.83
CA ILE A 3 -5.71 3.42 -22.60
C ILE A 3 -4.98 2.94 -21.35
N PHE A 4 -4.66 1.64 -21.32
CA PHE A 4 -3.94 1.01 -20.21
C PHE A 4 -2.56 1.67 -19.98
N LEU A 5 -1.75 1.77 -21.04
CA LEU A 5 -0.40 2.35 -20.95
C LEU A 5 -0.44 3.83 -20.56
N VAL A 6 -1.41 4.59 -21.09
CA VAL A 6 -1.60 6.01 -20.75
C VAL A 6 -1.94 6.15 -19.26
N SER A 7 -2.84 5.33 -18.72
CA SER A 7 -3.20 5.36 -17.30
C SER A 7 -2.03 5.01 -16.38
N VAL A 8 -1.22 4.02 -16.74
CA VAL A 8 0.01 3.65 -16.01
C VAL A 8 1.01 4.81 -16.04
N LEU A 9 1.20 5.44 -17.20
CA LEU A 9 2.08 6.60 -17.35
C LEU A 9 1.59 7.80 -16.52
N ILE A 10 0.29 8.09 -16.53
CA ILE A 10 -0.31 9.15 -15.72
C ILE A 10 -0.02 8.91 -14.23
N SER A 11 -0.21 7.68 -13.74
CA SER A 11 0.07 7.34 -12.34
C SER A 11 1.53 7.61 -11.94
N PHE A 12 2.48 7.21 -12.79
CA PHE A 12 3.90 7.48 -12.60
C PHE A 12 4.19 8.98 -12.58
N LEU A 13 3.76 9.71 -13.60
CA LEU A 13 4.04 11.15 -13.75
C LEU A 13 3.41 11.96 -12.63
N THR A 14 2.16 11.67 -12.26
CA THR A 14 1.49 12.33 -11.14
C THR A 14 2.29 12.15 -9.86
N THR A 15 2.71 10.92 -9.53
CA THR A 15 3.49 10.67 -8.31
C THR A 15 4.84 11.36 -8.36
N LEU A 16 5.55 11.27 -9.49
CA LEU A 16 6.87 11.89 -9.68
C LEU A 16 6.81 13.41 -9.47
N PHE A 17 5.83 14.08 -10.08
CA PHE A 17 5.74 15.53 -10.01
C PHE A 17 5.14 16.04 -8.70
N ILE A 18 4.18 15.33 -8.09
CA ILE A 18 3.51 15.81 -6.88
C ILE A 18 4.37 15.63 -5.62
N THR A 19 5.21 14.58 -5.58
CA THR A 19 6.04 14.24 -4.42
C THR A 19 6.92 15.39 -3.92
N PRO A 20 7.68 16.15 -4.74
CA PRO A 20 8.49 17.26 -4.23
C PRO A 20 7.66 18.39 -3.61
N TYR A 21 6.46 18.67 -4.13
CA TYR A 21 5.57 19.68 -3.54
C TYR A 21 5.02 19.21 -2.19
N PHE A 22 4.54 17.96 -2.12
CA PHE A 22 4.06 17.38 -0.87
C PHE A 22 5.18 17.25 0.16
N THR A 23 6.40 16.91 -0.25
CA THR A 23 7.57 16.85 0.65
C THR A 23 7.77 18.19 1.36
N ARG A 24 7.68 19.31 0.62
CA ARG A 24 7.79 20.66 1.21
C ARG A 24 6.60 20.98 2.10
N PHE A 25 5.38 20.70 1.63
CA PHE A 25 4.16 20.96 2.38
C PHE A 25 4.14 20.22 3.73
N LEU A 26 4.41 18.91 3.71
CA LEU A 26 4.43 18.05 4.90
C LEU A 26 5.51 18.49 5.88
N TYR A 27 6.68 18.93 5.39
CA TYR A 27 7.72 19.51 6.24
C TYR A 27 7.23 20.78 6.95
N THR A 28 6.67 21.73 6.20
CA THR A 28 6.17 23.01 6.74
C THR A 28 4.99 22.82 7.68
N ALA A 29 4.13 21.84 7.41
CA ALA A 29 3.01 21.46 8.28
C ALA A 29 3.45 20.74 9.57
N GLY A 30 4.75 20.43 9.72
CA GLY A 30 5.27 19.70 10.87
C GLY A 30 4.96 18.20 10.87
N ILE A 31 4.51 17.66 9.73
CA ILE A 31 4.22 16.24 9.53
C ILE A 31 5.54 15.54 9.18
N VAL A 32 6.36 15.35 10.21
CA VAL A 32 7.73 14.83 10.10
C VAL A 32 7.95 13.62 11.00
N GLY A 33 8.78 12.68 10.54
CA GLY A 33 9.26 11.53 11.28
C GLY A 33 10.79 11.50 11.37
N LEU A 34 11.32 10.76 12.34
CA LEU A 34 12.76 10.59 12.51
C LEU A 34 13.27 9.41 11.67
N ASP A 35 14.32 9.63 10.87
CA ASP A 35 15.04 8.53 10.24
C ASP A 35 15.97 7.85 11.25
N LEU A 36 15.43 6.84 11.95
CA LEU A 36 16.10 6.15 13.05
C LEU A 36 17.35 5.35 12.62
N GLN A 37 17.51 5.08 11.32
CA GLN A 37 18.63 4.32 10.76
C GLN A 37 19.81 5.20 10.32
N LYS A 38 19.80 6.48 10.70
CA LYS A 38 20.93 7.42 10.48
C LYS A 38 21.49 7.91 11.81
N LYS A 39 22.80 8.20 11.85
CA LYS A 39 23.52 8.63 13.06
C LYS A 39 22.86 9.84 13.74
N ASP A 40 22.50 10.81 12.91
CA ASP A 40 21.96 12.11 13.34
C ASP A 40 20.44 12.12 13.53
N LYS A 41 19.77 11.03 13.12
CA LYS A 41 18.32 10.86 13.17
C LYS A 41 17.57 12.09 12.66
N PRO A 42 17.81 12.51 11.39
CA PRO A 42 17.23 13.72 10.85
C PRO A 42 15.70 13.62 10.82
N LYS A 43 15.04 14.77 11.03
CA LYS A 43 13.60 14.92 10.79
C LYS A 43 13.36 15.00 9.28
N LEU A 44 12.55 14.10 8.76
CA LEU A 44 12.14 14.06 7.36
C LEU A 44 10.61 14.10 7.30
N PRO A 45 10.00 14.68 6.24
CA PRO A 45 8.57 14.54 5.99
C PRO A 45 8.15 13.08 6.05
N THR A 46 7.03 12.79 6.71
CA THR A 46 6.41 11.46 6.72
C THR A 46 5.15 11.46 5.84
N SER A 47 4.46 10.32 5.74
CA SER A 47 3.26 10.15 4.92
C SER A 47 3.46 10.18 3.40
N GLY A 48 4.59 9.66 2.91
CA GLY A 48 4.81 9.49 1.48
C GLY A 48 3.75 8.65 0.76
N GLY A 49 2.99 7.83 1.49
CA GLY A 49 1.83 7.10 0.98
C GLY A 49 0.77 7.97 0.32
N ILE A 50 0.59 9.22 0.76
CA ILE A 50 -0.36 10.16 0.13
C ILE A 50 0.06 10.44 -1.31
N CYS A 51 1.36 10.67 -1.55
CA CYS A 51 1.87 10.94 -2.89
C CYS A 51 1.59 9.76 -3.84
N VAL A 52 1.78 8.54 -3.35
CA VAL A 52 1.49 7.31 -4.09
C VAL A 52 -0.01 7.16 -4.33
N ALA A 53 -0.84 7.43 -3.32
CA ALA A 53 -2.30 7.40 -3.45
C ALA A 53 -2.80 8.37 -4.54
N PHE A 54 -2.27 9.60 -4.61
CA PHE A 54 -2.59 10.54 -5.69
C PHE A 54 -2.25 9.99 -7.07
N GLY A 55 -1.10 9.33 -7.23
CA GLY A 55 -0.75 8.65 -8.46
C GLY A 55 -1.72 7.54 -8.83
N VAL A 56 -2.01 6.64 -7.88
CA VAL A 56 -2.95 5.53 -8.06
C VAL A 56 -4.34 6.04 -8.45
N LEU A 57 -4.85 7.05 -7.73
CA LEU A 57 -6.15 7.66 -8.01
C LEU A 57 -6.17 8.30 -9.40
N ALA A 58 -5.13 9.04 -9.78
CA ALA A 58 -5.03 9.63 -11.10
C ALA A 58 -4.99 8.56 -12.20
N GLY A 59 -4.23 7.48 -12.00
CA GLY A 59 -4.16 6.37 -12.95
C GLY A 59 -5.48 5.62 -13.11
N LEU A 60 -6.14 5.26 -11.99
CA LEU A 60 -7.44 4.57 -12.00
C LEU A 60 -8.54 5.44 -12.60
N LEU A 61 -8.65 6.70 -12.19
CA LEU A 61 -9.65 7.63 -12.74
C LEU A 61 -9.39 7.94 -14.21
N ALA A 62 -8.13 8.08 -14.63
CA ALA A 62 -7.79 8.20 -16.05
C ALA A 62 -8.20 6.95 -16.84
N TYR A 63 -7.96 5.76 -16.29
CA TYR A 63 -8.38 4.51 -16.94
C TYR A 63 -9.90 4.46 -17.11
N ILE A 64 -10.66 4.71 -16.03
CA ILE A 64 -12.12 4.73 -16.06
C ILE A 64 -12.62 5.79 -17.05
N GLY A 65 -12.11 7.02 -16.96
CA GLY A 65 -12.52 8.12 -17.83
C GLY A 65 -12.22 7.85 -19.31
N LEU A 66 -10.99 7.46 -19.64
CA LEU A 66 -10.62 7.14 -21.02
C LEU A 66 -11.44 5.96 -21.56
N TYR A 67 -11.64 4.92 -20.74
CA TYR A 67 -12.44 3.77 -21.08
C TYR A 67 -13.92 4.15 -21.37
N THR A 68 -14.51 5.03 -20.56
CA THR A 68 -15.91 5.47 -20.71
C THR A 68 -16.09 6.44 -21.87
N PHE A 69 -15.20 7.42 -22.03
CA PHE A 69 -15.43 8.54 -22.96
C PHE A 69 -14.81 8.32 -24.35
N VAL A 70 -13.70 7.59 -24.51
CA VAL A 70 -13.07 7.39 -25.84
C VAL A 70 -14.02 6.78 -26.88
N PRO A 71 -14.82 5.73 -26.57
CA PRO A 71 -15.80 5.19 -27.53
C PRO A 71 -16.87 6.18 -27.96
N LEU A 72 -17.22 7.16 -27.11
CA LEU A 72 -18.23 8.17 -27.44
C LEU A 72 -17.73 9.14 -28.51
N PHE A 73 -16.44 9.46 -28.49
CA PHE A 73 -15.80 10.34 -29.48
C PHE A 73 -15.30 9.57 -30.72
N PHE A 74 -14.94 8.30 -30.56
CA PHE A 74 -14.44 7.45 -31.65
C PHE A 74 -15.18 6.10 -31.69
N PRO A 75 -16.42 6.07 -32.22
CA PRO A 75 -17.26 4.86 -32.21
C PRO A 75 -16.68 3.68 -33.01
N SER A 76 -15.75 3.96 -33.92
CA SER A 76 -15.02 2.96 -34.72
C SER A 76 -13.98 2.17 -33.90
N ILE A 77 -13.66 2.59 -32.68
CA ILE A 77 -12.73 1.88 -31.79
C ILE A 77 -13.53 0.88 -30.94
N SER A 78 -13.38 -0.41 -31.22
CA SER A 78 -13.90 -1.47 -30.36
C SER A 78 -13.06 -1.59 -29.08
N ILE A 79 -13.71 -1.41 -27.93
CA ILE A 79 -13.09 -1.60 -26.62
C ILE A 79 -13.75 -2.78 -25.93
N LEU A 80 -12.93 -3.70 -25.39
CA LEU A 80 -13.39 -4.81 -24.55
C LEU A 80 -14.25 -4.30 -23.40
N LYS A 81 -15.45 -4.85 -23.22
CA LYS A 81 -16.39 -4.38 -22.20
C LYS A 81 -15.92 -4.80 -20.81
N ILE A 82 -15.34 -3.87 -20.05
CA ILE A 82 -14.92 -4.03 -18.66
C ILE A 82 -16.00 -3.47 -17.73
N ASN A 83 -16.26 -4.16 -16.62
CA ASN A 83 -17.10 -3.65 -15.56
C ASN A 83 -16.33 -2.58 -14.77
N VAL A 84 -16.82 -1.35 -14.79
CA VAL A 84 -16.18 -0.21 -14.09
C VAL A 84 -16.51 -0.16 -12.60
N ILE A 85 -17.56 -0.86 -12.15
CA ILE A 85 -18.03 -0.82 -10.75
C ILE A 85 -16.94 -1.29 -9.78
N PRO A 86 -16.23 -2.42 -10.00
CA PRO A 86 -15.11 -2.82 -9.15
C PRO A 86 -13.99 -1.78 -9.07
N LEU A 87 -13.67 -1.12 -10.20
CA LEU A 87 -12.62 -0.10 -10.22
C LEU A 87 -13.01 1.16 -9.44
N LEU A 88 -14.28 1.56 -9.48
CA LEU A 88 -14.81 2.64 -8.65
C LEU A 88 -14.78 2.27 -7.16
N ALA A 89 -15.16 1.04 -6.80
CA ALA A 89 -15.08 0.57 -5.41
C ALA A 89 -13.62 0.54 -4.89
N VAL A 90 -12.67 0.11 -5.71
CA VAL A 90 -11.24 0.18 -5.40
C VAL A 90 -10.80 1.63 -5.21
N THR A 91 -11.23 2.54 -6.08
CA THR A 91 -10.91 3.97 -5.99
C THR A 91 -11.44 4.57 -4.68
N SER A 92 -12.68 4.25 -4.28
CA SER A 92 -13.23 4.63 -2.97
C SER A 92 -12.44 4.05 -1.80
N SER A 93 -12.02 2.79 -1.90
CA SER A 93 -11.20 2.12 -0.88
C SER A 93 -9.83 2.80 -0.73
N VAL A 94 -9.22 3.21 -1.85
CA VAL A 94 -7.94 3.96 -1.88
C VAL A 94 -8.09 5.33 -1.21
N LEU A 95 -9.19 6.05 -1.47
CA LEU A 95 -9.46 7.33 -0.79
C LEU A 95 -9.60 7.16 0.73
N ILE A 96 -10.33 6.13 1.17
CA ILE A 96 -10.54 5.85 2.60
C ILE A 96 -9.20 5.48 3.26
N VAL A 97 -8.43 4.56 2.69
CA VAL A 97 -7.15 4.14 3.28
C VAL A 97 -6.10 5.25 3.25
N MET A 98 -6.11 6.11 2.23
CA MET A 98 -5.27 7.31 2.18
C MET A 98 -5.58 8.23 3.37
N PHE A 99 -6.87 8.48 3.64
CA PHE A 99 -7.30 9.30 4.77
C PHE A 99 -6.94 8.65 6.11
N VAL A 100 -7.24 7.37 6.29
CA VAL A 100 -6.89 6.58 7.49
C VAL A 100 -5.39 6.60 7.76
N GLY A 101 -4.60 6.34 6.71
CA GLY A 101 -3.15 6.34 6.79
C GLY A 101 -2.58 7.70 7.16
N LEU A 102 -3.13 8.77 6.58
CA LEU A 102 -2.80 10.13 6.99
C LEU A 102 -3.16 10.38 8.46
N LEU A 103 -4.34 9.97 8.92
CA LEU A 103 -4.74 10.14 10.32
C LEU A 103 -3.82 9.40 11.30
N ASP A 104 -3.40 8.16 10.97
CA ASP A 104 -2.45 7.41 11.79
C ASP A 104 -1.08 8.11 11.81
N ASP A 105 -0.60 8.55 10.63
CA ASP A 105 0.64 9.30 10.50
C ASP A 105 0.61 10.66 11.21
N LEU A 106 -0.52 11.37 11.21
CA LEU A 106 -0.71 12.64 11.93
C LEU A 106 -0.74 12.42 13.43
N ASN A 107 -1.24 11.27 13.88
CA ASN A 107 -1.17 10.86 15.27
C ASN A 107 0.17 10.17 15.61
N VAL A 108 1.18 10.31 14.75
CA VAL A 108 2.54 9.90 15.07
C VAL A 108 3.12 10.84 16.10
N LYS A 109 3.71 10.18 17.06
CA LYS A 109 4.09 10.75 18.31
C LYS A 109 5.46 10.12 18.62
N SER A 110 6.51 10.95 18.65
CA SER A 110 7.95 10.61 18.62
C SER A 110 8.50 9.94 19.90
N ARG A 111 9.16 8.77 19.78
CA ARG A 111 9.89 8.15 20.91
C ARG A 111 11.00 9.06 21.46
N LYS A 112 11.32 8.93 22.75
CA LYS A 112 12.50 9.55 23.41
C LYS A 112 13.77 9.12 22.68
N VAL A 113 14.20 9.97 21.76
CA VAL A 113 15.34 9.72 20.88
C VAL A 113 16.17 11.00 20.85
N ARG A 114 17.48 10.87 21.12
CA ARG A 114 18.42 11.98 20.97
C ARG A 114 18.60 12.27 19.48
N THR A 115 18.18 13.45 19.05
CA THR A 115 18.33 14.00 17.70
C THR A 115 19.38 15.11 17.71
N LYS A 116 19.69 15.67 16.53
CA LYS A 116 20.48 16.90 16.42
C LYS A 116 19.91 18.09 17.20
N GLU A 117 18.60 18.12 17.40
CA GLU A 117 17.86 19.25 17.99
C GLU A 117 17.46 19.02 19.46
N GLY A 118 17.84 17.89 20.07
CA GLY A 118 17.53 17.56 21.47
C GLY A 118 16.81 16.22 21.65
N TYR A 119 15.88 16.16 22.60
CA TYR A 119 15.04 14.98 22.84
C TYR A 119 13.62 15.24 22.33
N ASP A 120 13.09 14.30 21.55
CA ASP A 120 11.70 14.32 21.08
C ASP A 120 10.83 13.40 21.97
N ILE A 121 9.66 13.86 22.42
CA ILE A 121 8.72 13.09 23.26
C ILE A 121 7.36 13.10 22.60
N ARG A 122 6.72 11.92 22.44
CA ARG A 122 5.29 11.69 22.20
C ARG A 122 5.01 10.17 21.96
N VAL A 123 3.82 9.65 22.32
CA VAL A 123 3.37 8.24 22.07
C VAL A 123 2.14 8.11 21.12
N GLY A 124 2.21 7.28 20.07
CA GLY A 124 1.17 7.10 19.03
C GLY A 124 -0.02 6.21 19.40
N PHE A 125 -0.87 5.84 18.43
CA PHE A 125 -2.00 4.94 18.66
C PHE A 125 -1.53 3.54 19.14
N PRO A 126 -2.26 2.91 20.08
CA PRO A 126 -2.03 1.52 20.43
C PRO A 126 -2.19 0.58 19.23
N GLN A 127 -1.34 -0.45 19.16
CA GLN A 127 -1.33 -1.43 18.06
C GLN A 127 -2.68 -2.10 17.82
N TRP A 128 -3.50 -2.26 18.85
CA TRP A 128 -4.82 -2.91 18.75
C TRP A 128 -5.88 -2.05 18.05
N ILE A 129 -5.68 -0.72 17.94
CA ILE A 129 -6.62 0.20 17.27
C ILE A 129 -6.38 0.21 15.75
N LYS A 130 -5.14 -0.01 15.30
CA LYS A 130 -4.73 0.07 13.89
C LYS A 130 -5.58 -0.81 12.94
N PRO A 131 -5.92 -2.08 13.28
CA PRO A 131 -6.81 -2.89 12.47
C PRO A 131 -8.20 -2.27 12.28
N LEU A 132 -8.77 -1.68 13.32
CA LEU A 132 -10.08 -1.02 13.29
C LEU A 132 -10.06 0.22 12.40
N LEU A 133 -8.94 0.96 12.37
CA LEU A 133 -8.77 2.12 11.51
C LEU A 133 -8.83 1.74 10.02
N THR A 134 -8.27 0.60 9.63
CA THR A 134 -8.25 0.14 8.24
C THR A 134 -9.55 -0.53 7.78
N LEU A 135 -10.43 -0.94 8.70
CA LEU A 135 -11.67 -1.65 8.39
C LEU A 135 -12.60 -0.91 7.40
N PRO A 136 -12.82 0.42 7.50
CA PRO A 136 -13.67 1.13 6.56
C PRO A 136 -13.23 1.02 5.09
N ALA A 137 -11.94 0.76 4.82
CA ALA A 137 -11.45 0.58 3.46
C ALA A 137 -11.98 -0.70 2.79
N ALA A 138 -12.50 -1.67 3.56
CA ALA A 138 -13.13 -2.86 3.01
C ALA A 138 -14.56 -2.60 2.49
N VAL A 139 -15.25 -1.61 3.06
CA VAL A 139 -16.70 -1.38 2.85
C VAL A 139 -17.09 -1.23 1.39
N PRO A 140 -16.38 -0.46 0.54
CA PRO A 140 -16.77 -0.34 -0.87
C PRO A 140 -16.77 -1.68 -1.61
N LEU A 141 -15.80 -2.56 -1.33
CA LEU A 141 -15.72 -3.90 -1.93
C LEU A 141 -16.80 -4.83 -1.39
N MET A 142 -17.11 -4.74 -0.10
CA MET A 142 -18.21 -5.48 0.51
C MET A 142 -19.56 -5.10 -0.11
N ALA A 143 -19.80 -3.81 -0.30
CA ALA A 143 -21.06 -3.27 -0.79
C ALA A 143 -21.41 -3.74 -2.20
N ILE A 144 -20.40 -3.98 -3.04
CA ILE A 144 -20.59 -4.51 -4.39
C ILE A 144 -20.47 -6.04 -4.46
N SER A 145 -20.28 -6.71 -3.32
CA SER A 145 -19.96 -8.14 -3.22
C SER A 145 -18.83 -8.55 -4.18
N ALA A 146 -17.71 -7.81 -4.15
CA ALA A 146 -16.58 -8.03 -5.06
C ALA A 146 -16.01 -9.45 -4.94
N GLY A 147 -15.52 -10.01 -6.04
CA GLY A 147 -14.91 -11.34 -6.10
C GLY A 147 -15.92 -12.48 -6.23
N VAL A 148 -15.48 -13.71 -6.03
CA VAL A 148 -16.29 -14.93 -6.16
C VAL A 148 -16.30 -15.69 -4.83
N ALA A 149 -17.50 -16.03 -4.33
CA ALA A 149 -17.68 -16.68 -3.02
C ALA A 149 -17.17 -18.14 -2.97
N THR A 150 -16.87 -18.72 -4.13
CA THR A 150 -16.38 -20.09 -4.24
C THR A 150 -14.86 -20.10 -4.39
N MET A 151 -14.17 -20.65 -3.39
CA MET A 151 -12.70 -20.68 -3.35
C MET A 151 -12.17 -22.09 -3.17
N GLY A 152 -11.10 -22.40 -3.90
CA GLY A 152 -10.37 -23.65 -3.71
C GLY A 152 -9.29 -23.53 -2.63
N ILE A 153 -9.53 -24.14 -1.47
CA ILE A 153 -8.62 -24.18 -0.33
C ILE A 153 -7.67 -25.39 -0.47
N PRO A 154 -6.34 -25.20 -0.28
CA PRO A 154 -5.39 -26.32 -0.28
C PRO A 154 -5.81 -27.43 0.69
N PHE A 155 -5.74 -28.68 0.26
CA PHE A 155 -6.07 -29.89 1.04
C PHE A 155 -7.54 -30.08 1.46
N VAL A 156 -8.37 -29.02 1.42
CA VAL A 156 -9.81 -29.10 1.75
C VAL A 156 -10.67 -29.25 0.50
N GLY A 157 -10.30 -28.62 -0.61
CA GLY A 157 -11.06 -28.61 -1.85
C GLY A 157 -11.81 -27.30 -2.09
N ILE A 158 -12.86 -27.34 -2.90
CA ILE A 158 -13.67 -26.17 -3.24
C ILE A 158 -14.69 -25.91 -2.13
N VAL A 159 -14.68 -24.71 -1.58
CA VAL A 159 -15.60 -24.26 -0.52
C VAL A 159 -16.40 -23.07 -1.02
N GLU A 160 -17.72 -23.12 -0.82
CA GLU A 160 -18.64 -22.03 -1.10
C GLU A 160 -18.94 -21.25 0.17
N PHE A 161 -18.46 -20.02 0.25
CA PHE A 161 -18.62 -19.16 1.43
C PHE A 161 -19.93 -18.36 1.42
N GLY A 162 -20.62 -18.28 0.28
CA GLY A 162 -21.83 -17.47 0.11
C GLY A 162 -21.67 -16.04 0.66
N VAL A 163 -22.63 -15.62 1.49
CA VAL A 163 -22.67 -14.28 2.11
C VAL A 163 -21.49 -14.02 3.07
N LEU A 164 -20.86 -15.09 3.60
CA LEU A 164 -19.69 -14.92 4.46
C LEU A 164 -18.47 -14.40 3.68
N TYR A 165 -18.42 -14.57 2.35
CA TYR A 165 -17.32 -14.04 1.55
C TYR A 165 -17.23 -12.50 1.67
N PRO A 166 -18.26 -11.72 1.28
CA PRO A 166 -18.18 -10.28 1.41
C PRO A 166 -18.23 -9.78 2.86
N ILE A 167 -18.95 -10.44 3.77
CA ILE A 167 -19.11 -9.94 5.15
C ILE A 167 -17.90 -10.25 6.03
N LEU A 168 -17.19 -11.36 5.78
CA LEU A 168 -16.09 -11.82 6.64
C LEU A 168 -14.75 -11.77 5.92
N LEU A 169 -14.64 -12.37 4.74
CA LEU A 169 -13.34 -12.58 4.08
C LEU A 169 -12.78 -11.30 3.46
N ILE A 170 -13.63 -10.44 2.87
CA ILE A 170 -13.17 -9.14 2.35
C ILE A 170 -12.59 -8.28 3.49
N PRO A 171 -13.28 -8.04 4.63
CA PRO A 171 -12.70 -7.33 5.77
C PRO A 171 -11.40 -7.94 6.30
N ILE A 172 -11.36 -9.26 6.48
CA ILE A 172 -10.14 -9.95 6.97
C ILE A 172 -8.99 -9.75 5.98
N GLY A 173 -9.26 -9.87 4.68
CA GLY A 173 -8.27 -9.66 3.63
C GLY A 173 -7.71 -8.24 3.63
N THR A 174 -8.59 -7.24 3.63
CA THR A 174 -8.19 -5.82 3.60
C THR A 174 -7.47 -5.40 4.88
N VAL A 175 -8.05 -5.66 6.05
CA VAL A 175 -7.46 -5.29 7.35
C VAL A 175 -6.19 -6.08 7.59
N GLY A 176 -6.22 -7.39 7.34
CA GLY A 176 -5.07 -8.28 7.51
C GLY A 176 -3.90 -7.82 6.64
N ALA A 177 -4.12 -7.64 5.34
CA ALA A 177 -3.08 -7.24 4.40
C ALA A 177 -2.46 -5.88 4.77
N SER A 178 -3.27 -4.84 5.03
CA SER A 178 -2.77 -3.51 5.42
C SER A 178 -1.90 -3.56 6.68
N ASN A 179 -2.29 -4.35 7.68
CA ASN A 179 -1.56 -4.42 8.94
C ASN A 179 -0.29 -5.26 8.82
N VAL A 180 -0.30 -6.40 8.11
CA VAL A 180 0.92 -7.22 7.98
C VAL A 180 1.98 -6.55 7.10
N VAL A 181 1.59 -5.78 6.06
CA VAL A 181 2.55 -4.97 5.29
C VAL A 181 3.21 -3.92 6.18
N ASN A 182 2.44 -3.27 7.07
CA ASN A 182 2.97 -2.29 8.02
C ASN A 182 4.02 -2.86 8.99
N MET A 183 3.95 -4.17 9.28
CA MET A 183 4.85 -4.81 10.23
C MET A 183 6.25 -5.09 9.70
N LEU A 184 6.43 -5.13 8.38
CA LEU A 184 7.72 -5.36 7.73
C LEU A 184 8.21 -4.05 7.07
N ALA A 185 8.70 -3.13 7.90
CA ALA A 185 9.03 -1.76 7.53
C ALA A 185 10.25 -1.23 8.31
N GLY A 186 10.79 -0.07 7.92
CA GLY A 186 11.75 0.68 8.74
C GLY A 186 13.12 0.96 8.13
N PHE A 187 13.30 0.74 6.83
CA PHE A 187 14.53 1.10 6.11
C PHE A 187 14.19 1.95 4.88
N ASN A 188 15.05 2.92 4.56
CA ASN A 188 14.86 3.82 3.42
C ASN A 188 14.76 3.02 2.10
N GLY A 189 13.61 3.12 1.43
CA GLY A 189 13.33 2.43 0.17
C GLY A 189 12.78 1.01 0.31
N LEU A 190 12.63 0.46 1.52
CA LEU A 190 12.24 -0.94 1.70
C LEU A 190 10.77 -1.18 1.33
N GLU A 191 9.86 -0.38 1.88
CA GLU A 191 8.42 -0.52 1.68
C GLU A 191 8.06 -0.28 0.21
N ALA A 192 8.60 0.80 -0.37
CA ALA A 192 8.43 1.10 -1.79
C ALA A 192 9.09 0.03 -2.68
N GLY A 193 10.30 -0.43 -2.34
CA GLY A 193 11.03 -1.44 -3.11
C GLY A 193 10.34 -2.80 -3.12
N MET A 194 9.92 -3.31 -1.96
CA MET A 194 9.11 -4.53 -1.88
C MET A 194 7.80 -4.36 -2.65
N GLY A 195 7.13 -3.22 -2.48
CA GLY A 195 5.95 -2.82 -3.24
C GLY A 195 6.09 -2.96 -4.75
N ILE A 196 7.17 -2.40 -5.30
CA ILE A 196 7.48 -2.48 -6.74
C ILE A 196 7.61 -3.95 -7.17
N VAL A 197 8.35 -4.77 -6.42
CA VAL A 197 8.57 -6.17 -6.77
C VAL A 197 7.26 -6.94 -6.83
N TYR A 198 6.47 -6.90 -5.76
CA TYR A 198 5.27 -7.74 -5.71
C TYR A 198 4.11 -7.21 -6.56
N LEU A 199 3.96 -5.88 -6.70
CA LEU A 199 2.92 -5.32 -7.56
C LEU A 199 3.23 -5.53 -9.04
N LEU A 200 4.51 -5.51 -9.44
CA LEU A 200 4.88 -5.88 -10.80
C LEU A 200 4.56 -7.35 -11.07
N GLY A 201 4.93 -8.25 -10.15
CA GLY A 201 4.62 -9.69 -10.26
C GLY A 201 3.12 -9.97 -10.36
N LEU A 202 2.32 -9.41 -9.45
CA LEU A 202 0.86 -9.52 -9.48
C LEU A 202 0.26 -8.86 -10.74
N GLY A 203 0.80 -7.71 -11.17
CA GLY A 203 0.35 -7.00 -12.35
C GLY A 203 0.59 -7.78 -13.64
N ILE A 204 1.78 -8.36 -13.82
CA ILE A 204 2.10 -9.22 -14.96
C ILE A 204 1.23 -10.48 -14.92
N PHE A 205 1.13 -11.14 -13.76
CA PHE A 205 0.29 -12.32 -13.61
C PHE A 205 -1.18 -12.02 -13.94
N ALA A 206 -1.71 -10.88 -13.48
CA ALA A 206 -3.07 -10.43 -13.81
C ALA A 206 -3.25 -10.14 -15.31
N LEU A 207 -2.26 -9.49 -15.96
CA LEU A 207 -2.31 -9.22 -17.40
C LEU A 207 -2.39 -10.50 -18.22
N LEU A 208 -1.58 -11.50 -17.87
CA LEU A 208 -1.54 -12.79 -18.56
C LEU A 208 -2.85 -13.59 -18.40
N ASN A 209 -3.63 -13.30 -17.37
CA ASN A 209 -4.92 -13.94 -17.10
C ASN A 209 -6.11 -13.01 -17.43
N GLU A 210 -5.89 -11.92 -18.16
CA GLU A 210 -6.92 -10.93 -18.53
C GLU A 210 -7.74 -10.40 -17.33
N SER A 211 -7.11 -10.37 -16.15
CA SER A 211 -7.77 -10.02 -14.90
C SER A 211 -7.87 -8.50 -14.73
N THR A 212 -8.98 -8.04 -14.16
CA THR A 212 -9.20 -6.63 -13.81
C THR A 212 -8.20 -6.14 -12.75
N GLY A 213 -7.58 -7.05 -11.97
CA GLY A 213 -6.50 -6.71 -11.04
C GLY A 213 -5.28 -6.07 -11.72
N SER A 214 -5.07 -6.32 -13.01
CA SER A 214 -3.88 -5.85 -13.76
C SER A 214 -3.71 -4.34 -13.73
N ILE A 215 -4.79 -3.59 -13.98
CA ILE A 215 -4.72 -2.12 -13.97
C ILE A 215 -4.44 -1.60 -12.56
N ILE A 216 -5.07 -2.19 -11.53
CA ILE A 216 -4.91 -1.80 -10.12
C ILE A 216 -3.45 -1.97 -9.69
N PHE A 217 -2.84 -3.12 -10.01
CA PHE A 217 -1.46 -3.38 -9.64
C PHE A 217 -0.46 -2.55 -10.45
N LEU A 218 -0.66 -2.40 -11.76
CA LEU A 218 0.32 -1.73 -12.61
C LEU A 218 0.30 -0.20 -12.49
N VAL A 219 -0.85 0.43 -12.23
CA VAL A 219 -0.86 1.86 -11.87
C VAL A 219 -0.19 2.09 -10.52
N THR A 220 -0.36 1.17 -9.55
CA THR A 220 0.29 1.30 -8.24
C THR A 220 1.79 1.05 -8.32
N PHE A 221 2.22 0.06 -9.08
CA PHE A 221 3.62 -0.16 -9.43
C PHE A 221 4.24 1.12 -10.02
N ALA A 222 3.59 1.73 -11.00
CA ALA A 222 4.07 2.94 -11.65
C ALA A 222 4.15 4.13 -10.67
N ALA A 223 3.16 4.30 -9.79
CA ALA A 223 3.22 5.30 -8.72
C ALA A 223 4.43 5.08 -7.80
N LEU A 224 4.68 3.84 -7.38
CA LEU A 224 5.83 3.51 -6.55
C LEU A 224 7.17 3.76 -7.24
N VAL A 225 7.28 3.48 -8.55
CA VAL A 225 8.50 3.80 -9.33
C VAL A 225 8.75 5.32 -9.35
N GLY A 226 7.70 6.14 -9.39
CA GLY A 226 7.82 7.59 -9.24
C GLY A 226 8.25 8.00 -7.82
N PHE A 227 7.65 7.38 -6.80
CA PHE A 227 7.90 7.70 -5.39
C PHE A 227 9.28 7.26 -4.89
N ILE A 228 9.76 6.08 -5.32
CA ILE A 228 11.02 5.50 -4.81
C ILE A 228 12.21 6.41 -5.10
N ARG A 229 12.15 7.25 -6.14
CA ARG A 229 13.15 8.28 -6.44
C ARG A 229 13.43 9.23 -5.24
N TYR A 230 12.43 9.45 -4.39
CA TYR A 230 12.49 10.33 -3.22
C TYR A 230 12.66 9.57 -1.90
N ASN A 231 12.22 8.30 -1.87
CA ASN A 231 12.27 7.45 -0.69
C ASN A 231 13.53 6.56 -0.61
N TRP A 232 14.24 6.37 -1.73
CA TRP A 232 15.48 5.58 -1.77
C TRP A 232 16.57 6.16 -0.86
N TYR A 233 17.45 5.31 -0.36
CA TYR A 233 18.54 5.75 0.51
C TYR A 233 19.52 6.70 -0.23
N PRO A 234 19.86 7.87 0.35
CA PRO A 234 19.31 8.46 1.58
C PRO A 234 17.96 9.15 1.34
N ALA A 235 16.91 8.74 2.08
CA ALA A 235 15.55 9.22 1.84
C ALA A 235 15.40 10.72 2.12
N LYS A 236 14.50 11.34 1.34
CA LYS A 236 14.02 12.72 1.50
C LYS A 236 12.61 12.80 2.07
N ILE A 237 11.85 11.71 1.95
CA ILE A 237 10.50 11.53 2.49
C ILE A 237 10.36 10.10 3.00
N LEU A 238 9.80 9.94 4.19
CA LEU A 238 9.50 8.65 4.79
C LEU A 238 8.17 8.11 4.25
N PRO A 239 8.03 6.79 4.14
CA PRO A 239 6.83 6.18 3.54
C PRO A 239 5.59 6.41 4.42
N GLY A 240 5.73 6.32 5.74
CA GLY A 240 4.63 6.41 6.70
C GLY A 240 3.74 5.17 6.73
N ASP A 241 2.88 5.11 7.73
CA ASP A 241 1.82 4.11 7.84
C ASP A 241 0.84 4.25 6.66
N SER A 242 0.66 5.48 6.15
CA SER A 242 -0.11 5.74 4.93
C SER A 242 0.34 4.93 3.72
N LEU A 243 1.65 4.71 3.50
CA LEU A 243 2.09 3.90 2.37
C LEU A 243 1.79 2.42 2.61
N THR A 244 2.13 1.92 3.80
CA THR A 244 1.99 0.47 4.09
C THR A 244 0.52 0.03 4.15
N TYR A 245 -0.37 0.85 4.72
CA TYR A 245 -1.81 0.58 4.69
C TYR A 245 -2.35 0.61 3.26
N LEU A 246 -1.98 1.62 2.46
CA LEU A 246 -2.35 1.69 1.05
C LEU A 246 -1.90 0.42 0.30
N LEU A 247 -0.65 0.03 0.47
CA LEU A 247 -0.06 -1.11 -0.22
C LEU A 247 -0.76 -2.43 0.11
N GLY A 248 -1.02 -2.71 1.39
CA GLY A 248 -1.77 -3.91 1.77
C GLY A 248 -3.23 -3.87 1.29
N SER A 249 -3.87 -2.70 1.33
CA SER A 249 -5.24 -2.53 0.82
C SER A 249 -5.31 -2.71 -0.70
N ILE A 250 -4.31 -2.25 -1.46
CA ILE A 250 -4.22 -2.47 -2.91
C ILE A 250 -4.04 -3.95 -3.23
N VAL A 251 -3.18 -4.66 -2.50
CA VAL A 251 -3.02 -6.11 -2.68
C VAL A 251 -4.35 -6.82 -2.44
N ALA A 252 -5.00 -6.56 -1.31
CA ALA A 252 -6.30 -7.17 -1.01
C ALA A 252 -7.35 -6.84 -2.08
N ALA A 253 -7.51 -5.57 -2.42
CA ALA A 253 -8.52 -5.11 -3.37
C ALA A 253 -8.28 -5.67 -4.79
N GLY A 254 -7.05 -5.62 -5.30
CA GLY A 254 -6.72 -6.14 -6.62
C GLY A 254 -6.84 -7.66 -6.70
N VAL A 255 -6.50 -8.38 -5.61
CA VAL A 255 -6.63 -9.83 -5.52
C VAL A 255 -8.09 -10.26 -5.50
N ILE A 256 -8.92 -9.61 -4.68
CA ILE A 256 -10.37 -9.90 -4.58
C ILE A 256 -11.07 -9.59 -5.89
N VAL A 257 -10.84 -8.40 -6.47
CA VAL A 257 -11.45 -8.00 -7.75
C VAL A 257 -10.95 -8.87 -8.89
N GLY A 258 -9.70 -9.33 -8.82
CA GLY A 258 -9.08 -10.15 -9.85
C GLY A 258 -9.35 -11.64 -9.73
N ASN A 259 -9.96 -12.12 -8.63
CA ASN A 259 -10.07 -13.53 -8.25
C ASN A 259 -8.70 -14.25 -8.23
N MET A 260 -7.73 -13.64 -7.56
CA MET A 260 -6.31 -14.05 -7.58
C MET A 260 -5.79 -14.44 -6.19
N GLU A 261 -6.64 -14.98 -5.32
CA GLU A 261 -6.39 -15.16 -3.88
C GLU A 261 -5.12 -15.96 -3.62
N ARG A 262 -4.88 -17.00 -4.43
CA ARG A 262 -3.68 -17.84 -4.33
C ARG A 262 -2.40 -17.06 -4.62
N ALA A 263 -2.39 -16.26 -5.69
CA ALA A 263 -1.24 -15.43 -6.04
C ALA A 263 -1.00 -14.35 -4.98
N GLY A 264 -2.09 -13.76 -4.46
CA GLY A 264 -2.06 -12.84 -3.33
C GLY A 264 -1.40 -13.45 -2.09
N ILE A 265 -1.84 -14.63 -1.67
CA ILE A 265 -1.26 -15.33 -0.52
C ILE A 265 0.23 -15.60 -0.71
N ILE A 266 0.65 -16.09 -1.89
CA ILE A 266 2.06 -16.38 -2.19
C ILE A 266 2.93 -15.13 -2.02
N VAL A 267 2.49 -14.01 -2.60
CA VAL A 267 3.19 -12.71 -2.47
C VAL A 267 3.20 -12.22 -1.03
N MET A 268 2.13 -12.48 -0.28
CA MET A 268 1.99 -12.03 1.10
C MET A 268 2.73 -12.91 2.12
N LEU A 269 3.27 -14.07 1.72
CA LEU A 269 3.95 -15.00 2.62
C LEU A 269 5.03 -14.35 3.50
N PRO A 270 5.94 -13.49 2.99
CA PRO A 270 6.96 -12.86 3.85
C PRO A 270 6.35 -12.01 4.97
N PHE A 271 5.28 -11.27 4.67
CA PHE A 271 4.58 -10.42 5.65
C PHE A 271 3.81 -11.26 6.67
N ILE A 272 3.19 -12.35 6.22
CA ILE A 272 2.50 -13.31 7.09
C ILE A 272 3.49 -14.00 8.03
N ILE A 273 4.66 -14.40 7.53
CA ILE A 273 5.73 -14.97 8.35
C ILE A 273 6.20 -13.96 9.41
N GLU A 274 6.46 -12.71 9.02
CA GLU A 274 6.85 -11.65 9.96
C GLU A 274 5.78 -11.42 11.04
N PHE A 275 4.49 -11.46 10.68
CA PHE A 275 3.39 -11.39 11.64
C PHE A 275 3.50 -12.48 12.71
N PHE A 276 3.66 -13.74 12.31
CA PHE A 276 3.77 -14.87 13.25
C PHE A 276 5.06 -14.81 14.09
N LEU A 277 6.18 -14.35 13.51
CA LEU A 277 7.42 -14.14 14.26
C LEU A 277 7.24 -13.07 15.35
N LYS A 278 6.59 -11.95 15.02
CA LYS A 278 6.26 -10.91 16.01
C LYS A 278 5.24 -11.40 17.04
N LEU A 279 4.23 -12.17 16.63
CA LEU A 279 3.22 -12.75 17.52
C LEU A 279 3.87 -13.67 18.57
N ARG A 280 4.85 -14.51 18.17
CA ARG A 280 5.61 -15.39 19.07
C ARG A 280 6.25 -14.64 20.24
N VAL A 281 6.67 -13.39 20.03
CA VAL A 281 7.27 -12.53 21.04
C VAL A 281 6.32 -11.42 21.54
N ARG A 282 5.00 -11.63 21.41
CA ARG A 282 3.93 -10.71 21.85
C ARG A 282 4.10 -9.29 21.30
N PHE A 283 4.48 -9.18 20.03
CA PHE A 283 4.70 -7.93 19.30
C PHE A 283 5.76 -7.00 19.92
N LYS A 284 6.69 -7.54 20.71
CA LYS A 284 7.82 -6.77 21.26
C LYS A 284 9.00 -6.61 20.28
N ALA A 285 8.97 -7.32 19.15
CA ALA A 285 10.03 -7.28 18.14
C ALA A 285 9.98 -6.04 17.24
N THR A 286 11.13 -5.37 17.06
CA THR A 286 11.34 -4.26 16.12
C THR A 286 12.11 -4.71 14.88
N CYS A 287 11.79 -4.13 13.73
CA CYS A 287 12.55 -4.32 12.48
C CYS A 287 13.78 -3.40 12.40
N LEU A 288 13.94 -2.48 13.36
CA LEU A 288 15.04 -1.53 13.35
C LEU A 288 16.37 -2.20 13.75
N GLY A 289 17.38 -2.11 12.88
CA GLY A 289 18.76 -2.51 13.19
C GLY A 289 19.44 -1.62 14.23
N LYS A 290 20.51 -2.14 14.85
CA LYS A 290 21.43 -1.39 15.71
C LYS A 290 22.49 -0.70 14.86
N LEU A 291 22.48 0.63 14.83
CA LEU A 291 23.43 1.41 14.04
C LEU A 291 24.84 1.39 14.64
N ARG A 292 25.80 0.94 13.85
CA ARG A 292 27.22 0.92 14.18
C ARG A 292 27.90 2.25 13.86
N LYS A 293 29.09 2.47 14.43
CA LYS A 293 29.92 3.65 14.18
C LYS A 293 30.36 3.78 12.72
N ASP A 294 30.51 2.68 12.00
CA ASP A 294 30.86 2.62 10.57
C ASP A 294 29.66 2.81 9.62
N GLY A 295 28.45 3.01 10.17
CA GLY A 295 27.23 3.20 9.37
C GLY A 295 26.53 1.91 8.94
N LYS A 296 27.02 0.73 9.34
CA LYS A 296 26.33 -0.55 9.13
C LYS A 296 25.31 -0.85 10.23
N LEU A 297 24.45 -1.84 9.99
CA LEU A 297 23.37 -2.24 10.90
C LEU A 297 23.59 -3.67 11.41
N ASP A 298 23.57 -3.84 12.72
CA ASP A 298 23.57 -5.16 13.37
C ASP A 298 22.14 -5.61 13.73
N PRO A 299 21.87 -6.92 13.83
CA PRO A 299 20.60 -7.43 14.30
C PRO A 299 20.22 -6.89 15.69
N PRO A 300 18.96 -6.45 15.90
CA PRO A 300 18.53 -5.91 17.19
C PRO A 300 18.58 -6.92 18.33
N TYR A 301 18.48 -8.22 18.02
CA TYR A 301 18.35 -9.29 19.01
C TYR A 301 19.55 -10.24 19.09
N GLY A 302 20.67 -9.93 18.41
CA GLY A 302 21.82 -10.84 18.30
C GLY A 302 21.64 -11.87 17.17
N ARG A 303 22.60 -12.80 17.07
CA ARG A 303 22.52 -13.98 16.19
C ARG A 303 22.00 -15.17 17.00
#